data_AF-B5ILY2-F1
#
_entry.id   AF-B5ILY2-F1
#
_cell.length_a   1.000
_cell.length_b   1.000
_cell.length_c   1.000
_cell.angle_alpha   90.00
_cell.angle_beta   90.00
_cell.angle_gamma   90.00
#
_symmetry.space_group_name_H-M   'P 1'
#
loop_
_entity.id
_entity.type
_entity.pdbx_description
1 polymer ?
#
loop_
_entity_poly.entity_id
_entity_poly.type
_entity_poly.pdbx_seq_one_letter_code
_entity_poly.pdbx_strand_id
1 'polypeptide(L)' 'MPAPSTTQRPLTALGTPIPQRRLPRFGFHTHTERLNGRLAMLGFVALVAVEWWLGHGLLIWS' A
#
# COMPACT_ATOMS: atom_id res chain seq x y z
N MET A 1 27.24 19.14 38.69
CA MET A 1 27.03 18.20 37.57
C MET A 1 25.54 18.05 37.32
N PRO A 2 25.01 18.27 36.10
CA PRO A 2 23.62 17.95 35.80
C PRO A 2 23.46 16.45 35.50
N ALA A 3 22.36 15.85 35.97
CA ALA A 3 22.04 14.43 35.82
C ALA A 3 21.69 14.05 34.36
N PRO A 4 21.93 12.80 33.91
CA PRO A 4 21.60 12.37 32.56
C PRO A 4 20.07 12.29 32.38
N SER A 5 19.55 12.94 31.35
CA SER A 5 18.15 12.88 30.95
C SER A 5 17.80 11.49 30.43
N THR A 6 17.19 10.66 31.29
CA THR A 6 16.64 9.35 30.94
C THR A 6 15.53 9.51 29.89
N THR A 7 15.83 9.21 28.64
CA THR A 7 14.85 9.07 27.54
C THR A 7 13.87 7.96 27.90
N GLN A 8 12.69 8.33 28.44
CA GLN A 8 11.64 7.35 28.74
C GLN A 8 11.07 6.79 27.43
N ARG A 9 11.25 5.48 27.21
CA ARG A 9 10.50 4.76 26.17
C ARG A 9 9.03 4.73 26.59
N PRO A 10 8.08 5.07 25.70
CA PRO A 10 6.67 4.97 26.05
C PRO A 10 6.34 3.51 26.37
N LEU A 11 5.89 3.29 27.60
CA LEU A 11 5.46 1.99 28.13
C LEU A 11 3.94 1.88 27.98
N THR A 12 3.45 0.68 27.71
CA THR A 12 2.01 0.35 27.76
C THR A 12 1.53 0.43 29.22
N ALA A 13 0.23 0.57 29.49
CA ALA A 13 -0.34 0.63 30.84
C ALA A 13 0.03 -0.55 31.77
N LEU A 14 0.51 -1.66 31.21
CA LEU A 14 1.02 -2.84 31.91
C LEU A 14 2.55 -2.83 32.12
N GLY A 15 3.22 -1.70 31.90
CA GLY A 15 4.68 -1.56 32.05
C GLY A 15 5.50 -2.27 30.96
N THR A 16 4.85 -2.84 29.95
CA THR A 16 5.52 -3.52 28.84
C THR A 16 5.92 -2.52 27.74
N PRO A 17 7.11 -2.64 27.14
CA PRO A 17 7.51 -1.79 26.03
C PRO A 17 6.52 -1.95 24.87
N ILE A 18 5.99 -0.83 24.36
CA ILE A 18 5.04 -0.86 23.24
C ILE A 18 5.73 -1.53 22.05
N PRO A 19 5.18 -2.64 21.50
CA PRO A 19 5.78 -3.32 20.37
C PRO A 19 5.79 -2.36 19.18
N GLN A 20 6.98 -1.85 18.86
CA GLN A 20 7.20 -1.01 17.69
C GLN A 20 6.96 -1.89 16.46
N ARG A 21 5.83 -1.70 15.79
CA ARG A 21 5.49 -2.39 14.55
C ARG A 21 6.54 -2.02 13.50
N ARG A 22 7.61 -2.82 13.41
CA ARG A 22 8.60 -2.69 12.35
C ARG A 22 7.92 -3.12 11.06
N LEU A 23 7.75 -2.19 10.13
CA LEU A 23 7.29 -2.51 8.79
C LEU A 23 8.30 -3.51 8.16
N PRO A 24 7.86 -4.66 7.64
CA PRO A 24 8.75 -5.64 7.03
C PRO A 24 9.64 -4.99 5.96
N ARG A 25 10.93 -5.34 5.93
CA ARG A 25 11.92 -4.83 4.96
C ARG A 25 11.59 -5.27 3.51
N PHE A 26 10.77 -6.31 3.35
CA PHE A 26 10.37 -6.88 2.07
C PHE A 26 8.84 -6.95 1.97
N GLY A 27 8.29 -6.45 0.86
CA GLY A 27 6.86 -6.35 0.59
C GLY A 27 6.62 -5.43 -0.62
N PHE A 28 5.36 -5.27 -1.03
CA PHE A 28 5.00 -4.32 -2.09
C PHE A 28 5.57 -2.93 -1.75
N HIS A 29 6.59 -2.50 -2.49
CA HIS A 29 7.15 -1.18 -2.32
C HIS A 29 6.06 -0.16 -2.66
N THR A 30 5.86 0.84 -1.80
CA THR A 30 4.79 1.85 -1.95
C THR A 30 4.78 2.51 -3.32
N HIS A 31 5.96 2.66 -3.95
CA HIS A 31 6.08 3.17 -5.31
C HIS A 31 5.49 2.21 -6.35
N THR A 32 5.88 0.93 -6.29
CA THR A 32 5.40 -0.15 -7.16
C THR A 32 3.90 -0.37 -7.03
N GLU A 33 3.36 -0.26 -5.81
CA GLU A 33 1.92 -0.39 -5.55
C GLU A 33 1.11 0.72 -6.24
N ARG A 34 1.60 1.97 -6.17
CA ARG A 34 0.99 3.12 -6.88
C ARG A 34 1.12 2.99 -8.39
N LEU A 35 2.25 2.50 -8.89
CA LEU A 35 2.46 2.26 -10.32
C LEU A 35 1.51 1.18 -10.85
N ASN A 36 1.43 0.03 -10.17
CA ASN A 36 0.53 -1.05 -10.53
C ASN A 36 -0.93 -0.62 -10.50
N GLY A 37 -1.33 0.17 -9.49
CA GLY A 37 -2.68 0.73 -9.42
C GLY A 37 -3.02 1.63 -10.61
N ARG A 38 -2.07 2.47 -11.07
CA ARG A 38 -2.25 3.32 -12.26
C ARG A 38 -2.34 2.50 -13.54
N LEU A 39 -1.47 1.52 -13.70
CA LEU A 39 -1.49 0.62 -14.86
C LEU A 39 -2.82 -0.14 -14.93
N ALA A 40 -3.36 -0.59 -13.79
CA ALA A 40 -4.66 -1.23 -13.73
C ALA A 40 -5.80 -0.29 -14.15
N MET A 41 -5.82 0.95 -13.66
CA MET A 41 -6.81 1.95 -14.06
C MET A 41 -6.75 2.25 -15.56
N LEU A 42 -5.54 2.42 -16.11
CA LEU A 42 -5.33 2.63 -17.54
C LEU A 42 -5.76 1.42 -18.37
N GLY A 43 -5.41 0.20 -17.93
CA GLY A 43 -5.81 -1.04 -18.59
C GLY A 43 -7.33 -1.21 -18.62
N PHE A 44 -8.02 -0.87 -17.53
CA PHE A 44 -9.48 -0.92 -17.48
C PHE A 44 -10.14 0.08 -18.45
N VAL A 45 -9.69 1.33 -18.45
CA VAL A 45 -10.22 2.35 -19.38
C VAL A 45 -9.93 1.99 -20.84
N ALA A 46 -8.73 1.48 -21.12
CA ALA A 46 -8.37 0.99 -22.44
C ALA A 46 -9.26 -0.17 -22.88
N LEU A 47 -9.58 -1.11 -21.98
CA LEU A 47 -10.48 -2.22 -22.27
C LEU A 47 -11.87 -1.72 -22.70
N VAL A 48 -12.45 -0.78 -21.94
CA VAL A 48 -13.76 -0.18 -22.25
C VAL A 48 -13.72 0.57 -23.58
N ALA A 49 -12.66 1.33 -23.85
CA ALA A 49 -12.51 2.06 -25.11
C ALA A 49 -12.38 1.12 -26.31
N VAL A 50 -11.63 0.02 -26.17
CA VAL A 50 -11.50 -1.02 -27.20
C VAL A 50 -12.84 -1.71 -27.43
N GLU A 51 -13.57 -2.07 -26.39
CA GLU A 51 -14.90 -2.70 -26.49
C GLU A 51 -15.91 -1.80 -27.21
N TRP A 52 -15.88 -0.49 -26.94
CA TRP A 52 -16.67 0.50 -27.66
C TRP A 52 -16.31 0.57 -29.15
N TRP A 53 -15.02 0.46 -29.49
CA TRP A 53 -14.55 0.58 -30.86
C TRP A 53 -14.77 -0.69 -31.69
N LEU A 54 -14.68 -1.86 -31.07
CA LEU A 54 -14.90 -3.16 -31.71
C LEU A 54 -16.39 -3.52 -31.81
N GLY A 55 -17.26 -2.98 -30.95
CA GLY A 55 -18.70 -3.23 -30.99
C GLY A 55 -19.11 -4.66 -30.63
N HIS A 56 -18.19 -5.45 -30.09
CA HIS A 56 -18.40 -6.84 -29.63
C HIS A 56 -17.74 -7.01 -28.26
N GLY A 57 -18.39 -7.74 -27.35
CA GLY A 57 -17.96 -7.85 -25.96
C GLY A 57 -16.65 -8.62 -25.80
N LEU A 58 -15.65 -8.01 -25.14
CA LEU A 58 -14.46 -8.71 -24.63
C LEU A 58 -14.67 -9.16 -23.17
N LEU A 59 -15.56 -8.46 -22.44
CA LEU A 59 -15.94 -8.76 -21.06
C LEU A 59 -17.17 -9.66 -20.96
N ILE A 60 -18.00 -9.68 -22.00
CA ILE A 60 -19.14 -10.57 -22.13
C ILE A 60 -18.73 -11.71 -23.07
N TRP A 61 -18.54 -12.89 -22.47
CA TRP A 61 -18.47 -14.14 -23.20
C TRP A 61 -19.77 -14.30 -24.00
N SER A 62 -19.67 -14.26 -25.33
CA SER A 62 -20.75 -14.62 -26.26
C SER A 62 -20.89 -16.13 -26.40
#